data_AF-A0A2V2UTI0-F1
#
_entry.id   AF-A0A2V2UTI0-F1
#
_cell.length_a   1.000
_cell.length_b   1.000
_cell.length_c   1.000
_cell.angle_alpha   90.00
_cell.angle_beta   90.00
_cell.angle_gamma   90.00
#
_symmetry.space_group_name_H-M   'P 1'
#
loop_
_entity.id
_entity.type
_entity.pdbx_description
1 polymer ?
#
loop_
_entity_poly.entity_id
_entity_poly.type
_entity_poly.pdbx_seq_one_letter_code
_entity_poly.pdbx_strand_id
1 'polypeptide(L)'
;MFNLMGQHLHDFRGKTVRQLNLSHIVHTLGFGERFPGQVNPMDGLVNSRGAVDATEEVNGRFSYFVKVVPTQYQSASVLGVGSVVESNQYSVTRHFTPSPSAELSAAAAESSPVVVPGVFITYDLSPIKVFVIEKHPYSSVLHLVLQLCAVGGGVFTVAGLVDSVIFHGVRRVQRKMQQGKQS
;
A
#
# COMPACT_ATOMS: atom_id res chain seq x y z
N MET A 1 -0.76 31.59 -23.00
CA MET A 1 -0.32 32.70 -22.13
C MET A 1 -1.26 32.70 -20.93
N PHE A 2 -0.81 32.26 -19.76
CA PHE A 2 -1.68 32.07 -18.59
C PHE A 2 -1.76 33.37 -17.78
N ASN A 3 -2.97 33.82 -17.48
CA ASN A 3 -3.26 35.09 -16.83
C ASN A 3 -4.05 34.79 -15.53
N LEU A 4 -3.59 35.26 -14.38
CA LEU A 4 -4.28 35.11 -13.10
C LEU A 4 -4.35 36.50 -12.45
N MET A 5 -5.56 36.99 -12.17
CA MET A 5 -5.82 38.32 -11.58
C MET A 5 -5.25 39.52 -12.36
N GLY A 6 -5.14 39.42 -13.69
CA GLY A 6 -4.79 40.56 -14.55
C GLY A 6 -3.32 40.98 -14.55
N GLN A 7 -2.44 40.20 -13.90
CA GLN A 7 -0.99 40.37 -13.97
C GLN A 7 -0.33 39.18 -14.67
N HIS A 8 0.66 39.49 -15.51
CA HIS A 8 1.45 38.45 -16.15
C HIS A 8 2.33 37.73 -15.12
N LEU A 9 2.46 36.40 -15.24
CA LEU A 9 3.23 35.53 -14.35
C LEU A 9 4.69 35.96 -14.09
N HIS A 10 5.26 36.86 -14.91
CA HIS A 10 6.60 37.41 -14.73
C HIS A 10 6.68 38.64 -13.81
N ASP A 11 5.53 39.19 -13.36
CA ASP A 11 5.47 40.42 -12.54
C ASP A 11 5.32 40.15 -11.03
N PHE A 12 5.28 38.88 -10.61
CA PHE A 12 5.26 38.49 -9.19
C PHE A 12 6.66 38.61 -8.56
N ARG A 13 7.12 39.84 -8.28
CA ARG A 13 8.38 40.09 -7.55
C ARG A 13 8.13 40.71 -6.16
N GLY A 14 8.92 40.27 -5.17
CA GLY A 14 9.05 40.97 -3.88
C GLY A 14 7.85 40.88 -2.93
N LYS A 15 7.24 42.02 -2.59
CA LYS A 15 6.27 42.16 -1.48
C LYS A 15 5.02 41.28 -1.64
N THR A 16 4.52 41.10 -2.86
CA THR A 16 3.36 40.24 -3.14
C THR A 16 3.67 38.77 -2.85
N VAL A 17 4.90 38.32 -3.11
CA VAL A 17 5.33 36.95 -2.82
C VAL A 17 5.37 36.69 -1.32
N ARG A 18 5.71 37.68 -0.48
CA ARG A 18 5.70 37.57 0.99
C ARG A 18 4.29 37.55 1.60
N GLN A 19 3.27 38.06 0.91
CA GLN A 19 1.90 38.09 1.42
C GLN A 19 1.07 36.85 1.06
N LEU A 20 1.58 36.01 0.15
CA LEU A 20 0.90 34.78 -0.24
C LEU A 20 0.96 33.77 0.90
N ASN A 21 -0.18 33.17 1.25
CA ASN A 21 -0.20 31.99 2.10
C ASN A 21 -0.25 30.76 1.20
N LEU A 22 0.83 29.98 1.18
CA LEU A 22 0.95 28.76 0.39
C LEU A 22 0.73 27.49 1.22
N SER A 23 0.25 27.65 2.45
CA SER A 23 -0.16 26.53 3.30
C SER A 23 -1.34 25.80 2.65
N HIS A 24 -1.22 24.50 2.47
CA HIS A 24 -2.21 23.70 1.76
C HIS A 24 -2.34 22.31 2.39
N ILE A 25 -3.54 21.75 2.20
CA ILE A 25 -3.86 20.38 2.59
C ILE A 25 -4.24 19.64 1.32
N VAL A 26 -3.53 18.56 1.03
CA VAL A 26 -3.92 17.62 -0.02
C VAL A 26 -4.81 16.58 0.63
N HIS A 27 -6.13 16.72 0.45
CA HIS A 27 -7.09 15.79 1.03
C HIS A 27 -6.92 14.39 0.44
N THR A 28 -6.98 14.31 -0.89
CA THR A 28 -6.87 13.05 -1.63
C THR A 28 -6.22 13.27 -2.97
N LEU A 29 -5.29 12.40 -3.35
CA LEU A 29 -4.75 12.29 -4.69
C LEU A 29 -4.66 10.82 -5.06
N GLY A 30 -5.39 10.41 -6.10
CA GLY A 30 -5.44 9.03 -6.56
C GLY A 30 -5.57 8.96 -8.07
N PHE A 31 -5.10 7.86 -8.64
CA PHE A 31 -5.10 7.63 -10.08
C PHE A 31 -5.80 6.29 -10.39
N GLY A 32 -7.04 6.36 -10.88
CA GLY A 32 -7.86 5.17 -11.16
C GLY A 32 -8.61 4.64 -9.94
N GLU A 33 -9.08 3.40 -10.02
CA GLU A 33 -9.86 2.74 -8.97
C GLU A 33 -9.01 2.33 -7.77
N ARG A 34 -9.57 2.35 -6.56
CA ARG A 34 -8.85 1.90 -5.36
C ARG A 34 -8.96 0.40 -5.19
N PHE A 35 -7.85 -0.25 -4.84
CA PHE A 35 -7.83 -1.67 -4.47
C PHE A 35 -7.44 -1.87 -2.99
N PRO A 36 -7.79 -3.02 -2.37
CA PRO A 36 -7.45 -3.31 -0.98
C PRO A 36 -5.94 -3.25 -0.73
N GLY A 37 -5.54 -2.51 0.31
CA GLY A 37 -4.12 -2.34 0.67
C GLY A 37 -3.39 -1.22 -0.08
N GLN A 38 -4.08 -0.48 -0.97
CA GLN A 38 -3.49 0.69 -1.63
C GLN A 38 -3.31 1.85 -0.66
N VAL A 39 -2.07 2.34 -0.55
CA VAL A 39 -1.71 3.52 0.26
C VAL A 39 -1.24 4.64 -0.66
N ASN A 40 -1.91 5.78 -0.59
CA ASN A 40 -1.62 6.97 -1.40
C ASN A 40 -0.77 7.96 -0.59
N PRO A 41 0.50 8.22 -0.97
CA PRO A 41 1.42 9.01 -0.15
C PRO A 41 1.11 10.51 -0.04
N MET A 42 0.14 11.03 -0.79
CA MET A 42 -0.32 12.43 -0.68
C MET A 42 -1.66 12.58 0.04
N ASP A 43 -2.36 11.48 0.35
CA ASP A 43 -3.64 11.55 1.04
C ASP A 43 -3.42 12.10 2.47
N GLY A 44 -4.13 13.16 2.82
CA GLY A 44 -4.01 13.84 4.11
C GLY A 44 -2.72 14.64 4.31
N LEU A 45 -1.96 14.93 3.24
CA LEU A 45 -0.73 15.70 3.37
C LEU A 45 -1.04 17.15 3.75
N VAL A 46 -0.61 17.56 4.93
CA VAL A 46 -0.66 18.95 5.40
C VAL A 46 0.72 19.56 5.24
N ASN A 47 0.82 20.63 4.46
CA ASN A 47 1.99 21.50 4.45
C ASN A 47 1.55 22.88 4.92
N SER A 48 1.90 23.21 6.16
CA SER A 48 1.75 24.55 6.69
C SER A 48 3.15 25.14 6.85
N ARG A 49 3.42 26.22 6.13
CA ARG A 49 4.57 27.08 6.39
C ARG A 49 4.03 28.48 6.61
N GLY A 50 3.76 28.77 7.89
CA GLY A 50 3.65 30.13 8.37
C GLY A 50 5.04 30.64 8.74
N ALA A 51 5.26 31.95 8.61
CA ALA A 51 6.45 32.60 9.13
C ALA A 51 6.46 32.41 10.64
N VAL A 52 7.44 31.69 11.18
CA VAL A 52 7.63 31.66 12.65
C VAL A 52 8.37 32.93 13.09
N ASP A 53 9.25 33.45 12.23
CA ASP A 53 9.95 34.73 12.38
C ASP A 53 9.90 35.56 11.09
N ALA A 54 9.95 36.91 11.23
CA ALA A 54 9.95 37.85 10.10
C ALA A 54 11.20 37.74 9.19
N THR A 55 12.19 36.97 9.61
CA THR A 55 13.45 36.68 8.90
C THR A 55 13.44 35.37 8.12
N GLU A 56 12.45 34.49 8.29
CA GLU A 56 12.36 33.24 7.52
C GLU A 56 11.80 33.49 6.12
N GLU A 57 12.34 32.79 5.12
CA GLU A 57 11.79 32.76 3.76
C GLU A 57 10.51 31.93 3.74
N VAL A 58 9.40 32.59 4.09
CA VAL A 58 8.07 31.99 4.27
C VAL A 58 7.51 31.42 2.96
N ASN A 59 7.85 32.05 1.85
CA ASN A 59 7.21 31.79 0.57
C ASN A 59 8.22 31.36 -0.49
N GLY A 60 7.76 30.44 -1.34
CA GLY A 60 8.60 29.77 -2.32
C GLY A 60 7.77 28.81 -3.16
N ARG A 61 8.44 27.97 -3.91
CA ARG A 61 7.84 26.98 -4.80
C ARG A 61 7.81 25.62 -4.14
N PHE A 62 6.61 25.10 -3.88
CA PHE A 62 6.40 23.71 -3.48
C PHE A 62 6.25 22.85 -4.74
N SER A 63 7.19 21.96 -4.98
CA SER A 63 7.19 21.05 -6.13
C SER A 63 6.97 19.62 -5.64
N TYR A 64 5.87 19.00 -6.09
CA TYR A 64 5.55 17.59 -5.86
C TYR A 64 5.74 16.84 -7.18
N PHE A 65 6.77 16.01 -7.24
CA PHE A 65 7.02 15.14 -8.38
C PHE A 65 6.36 13.79 -8.11
N VAL A 66 5.30 13.50 -8.85
CA VAL A 66 4.50 12.29 -8.73
C VAL A 66 4.90 11.33 -9.84
N LYS A 67 5.36 10.13 -9.47
CA LYS A 67 5.66 9.06 -10.42
C LYS A 67 4.56 8.00 -10.35
N VAL A 68 3.75 7.91 -11.40
CA VAL A 68 2.59 7.03 -11.47
C VAL A 68 3.00 5.70 -12.10
N VAL A 69 2.65 4.59 -11.45
CA VAL A 69 2.97 3.22 -11.84
C VAL A 69 1.67 2.46 -12.11
N PRO A 70 1.37 2.10 -13.37
CA PRO A 70 0.24 1.26 -13.70
C PRO A 70 0.29 -0.06 -12.93
N THR A 71 -0.80 -0.40 -12.25
CA THR A 71 -0.89 -1.58 -11.39
C THR A 71 -2.14 -2.38 -11.72
N GLN A 72 -1.98 -3.67 -11.96
CA GLN A 72 -3.10 -4.58 -12.13
C GLN A 72 -3.25 -5.42 -10.87
N TYR A 73 -4.39 -5.31 -10.21
CA TYR A 73 -4.74 -6.08 -9.03
C TYR A 73 -5.67 -7.22 -9.42
N GLN A 74 -5.29 -8.45 -9.08
CA GLN A 74 -6.09 -9.64 -9.30
C GLN A 74 -6.47 -10.24 -7.94
N SER A 75 -7.75 -10.17 -7.60
CA SER A 75 -8.28 -10.83 -6.40
C SER A 75 -8.77 -12.23 -6.76
N ALA A 76 -8.19 -13.25 -6.11
CA ALA A 76 -8.67 -14.62 -6.24
C ALA A 76 -9.83 -14.85 -5.26
N SER A 77 -11.05 -14.94 -5.80
CA SER A 77 -12.23 -15.30 -5.01
C SER A 77 -12.30 -16.82 -4.77
N VAL A 78 -12.83 -17.20 -3.60
CA VAL A 78 -13.02 -18.59 -3.13
C VAL A 78 -13.81 -19.44 -4.14
N LEU A 79 -14.69 -18.82 -4.95
CA LEU A 79 -15.55 -19.49 -5.93
C LEU A 79 -15.00 -19.47 -7.38
N GLY A 80 -13.75 -19.07 -7.60
CA GLY A 80 -13.10 -19.12 -8.92
C GLY A 80 -13.39 -17.94 -9.86
N VAL A 81 -14.34 -17.06 -9.52
CA VAL A 81 -14.55 -15.80 -10.24
C VAL A 81 -13.66 -14.72 -9.63
N GLY A 82 -12.42 -14.62 -10.13
CA GLY A 82 -11.50 -13.57 -9.73
C GLY A 82 -11.86 -12.23 -10.40
N SER A 83 -11.84 -11.14 -9.64
CA SER A 83 -11.98 -9.79 -10.20
C SER A 83 -10.60 -9.23 -10.53
N VAL A 84 -10.49 -8.62 -11.70
CA VAL A 84 -9.28 -7.92 -12.15
C VAL A 84 -9.59 -6.43 -12.15
N VAL A 85 -8.85 -5.68 -11.35
CA VAL A 85 -8.97 -4.23 -11.24
C VAL A 85 -7.71 -3.61 -11.80
N GLU A 86 -7.85 -2.76 -12.82
CA GLU A 86 -6.75 -1.93 -13.32
C GLU A 86 -6.73 -0.60 -12.54
N SER A 87 -5.63 -0.37 -11.86
CA SER A 87 -5.41 0.79 -10.99
C SER A 87 -4.03 1.38 -11.24
N ASN A 88 -3.67 2.42 -10.49
CA ASN A 88 -2.34 2.98 -10.50
C ASN A 88 -1.87 3.27 -9.08
N GLN A 89 -0.63 2.91 -8.81
CA GLN A 89 0.09 3.33 -7.61
C GLN A 89 0.95 4.54 -7.95
N TYR A 90 1.39 5.29 -6.95
CA TYR A 90 2.33 6.37 -7.21
C TYR A 90 3.27 6.62 -6.03
N SER A 91 4.44 7.16 -6.34
CA SER A 91 5.37 7.71 -5.34
C SER A 91 5.50 9.21 -5.51
N VAL A 92 5.88 9.91 -4.44
CA VAL A 92 6.05 11.37 -4.46
C VAL A 92 7.40 11.77 -3.91
N THR A 93 8.09 12.63 -4.66
CA THR A 93 9.24 13.38 -4.19
C THR A 93 8.84 14.85 -3.99
N ARG A 94 9.14 15.38 -2.80
CA ARG A 94 8.80 16.76 -2.41
C ARG A 94 10.05 17.61 -2.47
N HIS A 95 9.97 18.75 -3.12
CA HIS A 95 11.07 19.70 -3.18
C HIS A 95 10.54 21.12 -2.95
N PHE A 96 11.19 21.87 -2.07
CA PHE A 96 10.87 23.26 -1.83
C PHE A 96 12.01 24.13 -2.33
N THR A 97 11.69 25.09 -3.19
CA THR A 97 12.64 26.11 -3.63
C THR A 97 12.22 27.43 -2.99
N PRO A 98 12.99 28.00 -2.06
CA PRO A 98 12.66 29.31 -1.50
C PRO A 98 12.67 30.38 -2.59
N SER A 99 11.77 31.37 -2.50
CA SER A 99 11.87 32.56 -3.34
C SER A 99 12.81 33.57 -2.67
N PRO A 100 13.95 33.94 -3.28
CA PRO A 100 14.87 34.89 -2.68
C PRO A 100 14.20 36.25 -2.49
N SER A 101 14.54 36.92 -1.39
CA SER A 101 14.07 38.27 -1.10
C SER A 101 14.51 39.25 -2.20
N ALA A 102 13.67 40.25 -2.47
CA ALA A 102 13.95 41.27 -3.49
C ALA A 102 15.30 41.98 -3.25
N GLU A 103 15.73 42.10 -2.00
CA GLU A 103 17.00 42.71 -1.58
C GLU A 103 18.22 41.86 -1.97
N LEU A 104 18.12 40.52 -1.89
CA LEU A 104 19.19 39.61 -2.35
C LEU A 104 19.22 39.48 -3.88
N SER A 105 18.06 39.61 -4.53
CA SER A 105 17.93 39.52 -5.99
C SER A 105 18.44 40.76 -6.74
N ALA A 106 18.55 41.91 -6.05
CA ALA A 106 19.13 43.13 -6.62
C ALA A 106 20.67 43.07 -6.69
N ALA A 107 21.31 42.35 -5.76
CA ALA A 107 22.76 42.12 -5.75
C ALA A 107 23.21 40.97 -6.67
N ALA A 108 22.31 40.06 -7.04
CA ALA A 108 22.57 38.87 -7.87
C ALA A 108 21.84 38.93 -9.24
N ALA A 109 21.65 40.14 -9.76
CA ALA A 109 20.75 40.47 -10.87
C ALA A 109 21.14 39.91 -12.26
N GLU A 110 22.28 39.23 -12.40
CA GLU A 110 22.73 38.73 -13.71
C GLU A 110 22.49 37.24 -13.98
N SER A 111 22.11 36.42 -12.98
CA SER A 111 22.01 34.95 -13.21
C SER A 111 21.05 34.16 -12.31
N SER A 112 20.30 34.80 -11.41
CA SER A 112 19.40 34.05 -10.52
C SER A 112 18.10 33.64 -11.25
N PRO A 113 17.75 32.34 -11.29
CA PRO A 113 16.53 31.88 -11.95
C PRO A 113 15.29 32.45 -11.25
N VAL A 114 14.34 32.95 -12.05
CA VAL A 114 13.04 33.43 -11.55
C VAL A 114 12.25 32.26 -10.98
N VAL A 115 12.18 32.16 -9.66
CA VAL A 115 11.38 31.13 -8.96
C VAL A 115 9.96 31.67 -8.77
N VAL A 116 9.01 31.11 -9.53
CA VAL A 116 7.58 31.44 -9.36
C VAL A 116 7.06 30.75 -8.09
N PRO A 117 6.58 31.50 -7.08
CA PRO A 117 6.02 30.94 -5.86
C PRO A 117 4.68 30.26 -6.17
N GLY A 118 4.41 29.14 -5.50
CA GLY A 118 3.19 28.38 -5.73
C GLY A 118 3.32 26.89 -5.39
N VAL A 119 2.21 26.19 -5.53
CA VAL A 119 2.10 24.73 -5.34
C VAL A 119 2.00 24.07 -6.70
N PHE A 120 3.00 23.27 -7.05
CA PHE A 120 3.10 22.59 -8.34
C PHE A 120 3.11 21.08 -8.13
N ILE A 121 2.17 20.39 -8.78
CA ILE A 121 2.10 18.94 -8.79
C ILE A 121 2.36 18.49 -10.22
N THR A 122 3.51 17.88 -10.46
CA THR A 122 3.91 17.38 -11.77
C THR A 122 3.85 15.86 -11.73
N TYR A 123 3.09 15.25 -12.63
CA TYR A 123 2.99 13.79 -12.75
C TYR A 123 3.73 13.28 -13.98
N ASP A 124 4.34 12.11 -13.86
CA ASP A 124 4.99 11.40 -14.95
C ASP A 124 4.70 9.90 -14.86
N LEU A 125 4.51 9.26 -16.02
CA LEU A 125 4.14 7.84 -16.12
C LEU A 125 5.41 6.99 -16.12
N SER A 126 5.49 6.05 -15.18
CA SER A 126 6.58 5.08 -15.13
C SER A 126 6.40 4.03 -16.24
N PRO A 127 7.46 3.65 -16.97
CA PRO A 127 7.39 2.62 -18.02
C PRO A 127 7.28 1.19 -17.47
N ILE A 128 7.00 1.01 -16.17
CA ILE A 128 6.92 -0.28 -15.49
C ILE A 128 5.47 -0.54 -15.08
N LYS A 129 4.97 -1.77 -15.34
CA LYS A 129 3.66 -2.24 -14.86
C LYS A 129 3.84 -3.23 -13.72
N VAL A 130 3.10 -3.05 -12.63
CA VAL A 130 3.12 -3.94 -11.45
C VAL A 130 1.90 -4.85 -11.48
N PHE A 131 2.11 -6.13 -11.20
CA PHE A 131 1.03 -7.12 -11.07
C PHE A 131 0.93 -7.55 -9.61
N VAL A 132 -0.18 -7.22 -8.96
CA VAL A 132 -0.48 -7.62 -7.58
C VAL A 132 -1.49 -8.74 -7.64
N ILE A 133 -1.03 -9.96 -7.36
CA ILE A 133 -1.88 -11.14 -7.36
C ILE A 133 -2.13 -11.54 -5.91
N GLU A 134 -3.36 -11.37 -5.46
CA GLU A 134 -3.80 -11.83 -4.16
C GLU A 134 -3.97 -13.35 -4.21
N LYS A 135 -2.94 -14.06 -3.77
CA LYS A 135 -3.02 -15.51 -3.58
C LYS A 135 -3.60 -15.75 -2.20
N HIS A 136 -4.84 -16.23 -2.13
CA HIS A 136 -5.34 -16.91 -0.95
C HIS A 136 -4.78 -18.34 -0.99
N PRO A 137 -3.75 -18.66 -0.19
CA PRO A 137 -3.18 -20.00 -0.20
C PRO A 137 -4.17 -20.91 0.52
N TYR A 138 -4.84 -21.76 -0.26
CA TYR A 138 -5.76 -22.82 0.19
C TYR A 138 -7.13 -22.31 0.68
N SER A 139 -8.20 -22.88 0.12
CA SER A 139 -9.52 -22.74 0.73
C SER A 139 -9.45 -23.34 2.14
N SER A 140 -9.61 -22.51 3.17
CA SER A 140 -9.60 -22.93 4.57
C SER A 140 -10.51 -24.14 4.83
N VAL A 141 -11.60 -24.25 4.06
CA VAL A 141 -12.56 -25.36 4.10
C VAL A 141 -11.96 -26.70 3.65
N LEU A 142 -11.26 -26.77 2.53
CA LEU A 142 -10.63 -28.04 2.08
C LEU A 142 -9.58 -28.53 3.08
N HIS A 143 -8.79 -27.62 3.65
CA HIS A 143 -7.81 -27.97 4.67
C HIS A 143 -8.48 -28.52 5.94
N LEU A 144 -9.61 -27.92 6.35
CA LEU A 144 -10.41 -28.40 7.48
C LEU A 144 -11.02 -29.79 7.21
N VAL A 145 -11.54 -30.03 6.01
CA VAL A 145 -12.05 -31.36 5.61
C VAL A 145 -10.94 -32.39 5.59
N LEU A 146 -9.75 -32.03 5.07
CA LEU A 146 -8.58 -32.92 5.08
C LEU A 146 -8.17 -33.28 6.51
N GLN A 147 -8.15 -32.31 7.42
CA GLN A 147 -7.84 -32.54 8.84
C GLN A 147 -8.89 -33.41 9.54
N LEU A 148 -10.18 -33.19 9.30
CA LEU A 148 -11.26 -34.04 9.82
C LEU A 148 -11.14 -35.48 9.31
N CYS A 149 -10.86 -35.65 8.02
CA CYS A 149 -10.69 -36.97 7.43
C CYS A 149 -9.44 -37.68 7.98
N ALA A 150 -8.34 -36.95 8.20
CA ALA A 150 -7.12 -37.51 8.79
C ALA A 150 -7.33 -37.99 10.22
N VAL A 151 -8.00 -37.19 11.06
CA VAL A 151 -8.32 -37.57 12.45
C VAL A 151 -9.32 -38.73 12.48
N GLY A 152 -10.39 -38.66 11.68
CA GLY A 152 -11.40 -39.71 11.61
C GLY A 152 -10.85 -41.05 11.13
N GLY A 153 -10.08 -41.05 10.04
CA GLY A 153 -9.42 -42.25 9.52
C GLY A 153 -8.39 -42.83 10.49
N GLY A 154 -7.63 -41.96 11.18
CA GLY A 154 -6.67 -42.37 12.20
C GLY A 154 -7.34 -43.10 13.37
N VAL A 155 -8.40 -42.53 13.94
CA VAL A 155 -9.14 -43.14 15.07
C VAL A 155 -9.74 -44.49 14.68
N PHE A 156 -10.35 -44.58 13.49
CA PHE A 156 -10.93 -45.84 13.01
C PHE A 156 -9.89 -46.95 12.85
N THR A 157 -8.71 -46.60 12.31
CA THR A 157 -7.61 -47.56 12.11
C THR A 157 -7.04 -48.06 13.45
N VAL A 158 -6.83 -47.16 14.41
CA VAL A 158 -6.31 -47.53 15.74
C VAL A 158 -7.32 -48.39 16.51
N ALA A 159 -8.61 -48.04 16.48
CA ALA A 159 -9.66 -48.81 17.13
C ALA A 159 -9.73 -50.25 16.58
N GLY A 160 -9.71 -50.41 15.25
CA GLY A 160 -9.74 -51.73 14.61
C GLY A 160 -8.52 -52.61 14.92
N LEU A 161 -7.33 -51.98 15.05
CA LEU A 161 -6.11 -52.69 15.44
C LEU A 161 -6.21 -53.21 16.89
N VAL A 162 -6.65 -52.35 17.82
CA VAL A 162 -6.79 -52.72 19.24
C VAL A 162 -7.81 -53.83 19.42
N ASP A 163 -8.97 -53.72 18.79
CA ASP A 163 -10.01 -54.75 18.86
C ASP A 163 -9.52 -56.10 18.32
N SER A 164 -8.82 -56.08 17.18
CA SER A 164 -8.21 -57.29 16.61
C SER A 164 -7.18 -57.91 17.56
N VAL A 165 -6.32 -57.13 18.19
CA VAL A 165 -5.31 -57.64 19.14
C VAL A 165 -5.97 -58.25 20.37
N ILE A 166 -7.00 -57.60 20.94
CA ILE A 166 -7.72 -58.11 22.11
C ILE A 166 -8.44 -59.41 21.76
N PHE A 167 -9.20 -59.45 20.66
CA PHE A 167 -9.95 -60.64 20.26
C PHE A 167 -9.02 -61.84 20.02
N HIS A 168 -7.91 -61.64 19.30
CA HIS A 168 -6.93 -62.70 19.08
C HIS A 168 -6.18 -63.09 20.36
N GLY A 169 -5.88 -62.12 21.24
CA GLY A 169 -5.25 -62.36 22.54
C GLY A 169 -6.12 -63.22 23.47
N VAL A 170 -7.37 -62.82 23.69
CA VAL A 170 -8.34 -63.54 24.53
C VAL A 170 -8.58 -64.94 24.00
N ARG A 171 -8.77 -65.10 22.69
CA ARG A 171 -9.03 -66.41 22.06
C ARG A 171 -7.83 -67.34 22.14
N ARG A 172 -6.60 -66.81 22.09
CA ARG A 172 -5.36 -67.58 22.22
C ARG A 172 -5.10 -68.01 23.68
N VAL A 173 -5.44 -67.16 24.65
CA VAL A 173 -5.35 -67.49 26.09
C VAL A 173 -6.41 -68.52 26.47
N GLN A 174 -7.67 -68.36 26.05
CA GLN A 174 -8.73 -69.33 26.33
C GLN A 174 -8.44 -70.72 25.77
N ARG A 175 -7.90 -70.82 24.54
CA ARG A 175 -7.47 -72.11 23.98
C ARG A 175 -6.36 -72.76 24.80
N LYS A 176 -5.38 -72.00 25.29
CA LYS A 176 -4.33 -72.52 26.17
C LYS A 176 -4.87 -72.97 27.53
N MET A 177 -5.84 -72.26 28.10
CA MET A 177 -6.47 -72.64 29.36
C MET A 177 -7.33 -73.91 29.25
N GLN A 178 -7.99 -74.15 28.10
CA GLN A 178 -8.76 -75.38 27.87
C GLN A 178 -7.85 -76.60 27.66
N GLN A 179 -6.69 -76.43 27.04
CA GLN A 179 -5.69 -77.50 26.89
C GLN A 179 -5.04 -77.91 28.22
N GLY A 180 -4.92 -76.99 29.18
CA GLY A 180 -4.41 -77.30 30.54
C GLY A 180 -5.41 -78.00 31.47
N LYS A 181 -6.69 -78.13 31.09
CA LYS A 181 -7.74 -78.81 31.90
C LYS A 181 -8.01 -80.26 31.47
N GLN A 182 -7.35 -80.77 30.43
CA GLN A 182 -7.47 -82.16 29.97
C GLN A 182 -6.23 -83.01 30.27
N SER A 183 -5.36 -82.55 31.18
CA SER A 183 -4.25 -83.34 31.70
C SER A 183 -4.43 -83.61 33.18
#